data_AF-A0A2L1KHR8-F1
#
_entry.id   AF-A0A2L1KHR8-F1
#
_cell.length_a   1.000
_cell.length_b   1.000
_cell.length_c   1.000
_cell.angle_alpha   90.00
_cell.angle_beta   90.00
_cell.angle_gamma   90.00
#
_symmetry.space_group_name_H-M   'P 1'
#
loop_
_entity.id
_entity.type
_entity.pdbx_description
1 polymer ?
#
loop_
_entity_poly.entity_id
_entity_poly.type
_entity_poly.pdbx_seq_one_letter_code
_entity_poly.pdbx_strand_id
1 'polypeptide(L)' 'MAKAEVHVEEPVLVTRPEVDCDDAAMNLQLADQLLVVGDFEGVAEYAKLVLEMDTASVRQRDRAQILLRREMAR' A
#
# COMPACT_ATOMS: atom_id res chain seq x y z
N MET A 1 11.51 -44.79 -30.04
CA MET A 1 12.26 -44.09 -28.97
C MET A 1 11.34 -43.02 -28.40
N ALA A 2 11.10 -43.06 -27.10
CA ALA A 2 10.09 -42.25 -26.41
C ALA A 2 10.55 -40.78 -26.25
N LYS A 3 9.63 -39.83 -26.43
CA LYS A 3 9.84 -38.40 -26.18
C LYS A 3 9.79 -38.17 -24.67
N ALA A 4 10.84 -37.58 -24.11
CA ALA A 4 10.86 -37.15 -22.72
C ALA A 4 10.04 -35.87 -22.58
N GLU A 5 8.96 -35.93 -21.79
CA GLU A 5 8.17 -34.77 -21.40
C GLU A 5 8.92 -34.05 -20.27
N VAL A 6 9.44 -32.86 -20.57
CA VAL A 6 10.05 -31.99 -19.57
C VAL A 6 8.92 -31.24 -18.87
N HIS A 7 8.55 -31.70 -17.68
CA HIS A 7 7.70 -30.94 -16.77
C HIS A 7 8.52 -29.77 -16.21
N VAL A 8 8.18 -28.56 -16.61
CA VAL A 8 8.73 -27.33 -16.02
C VAL A 8 7.88 -27.04 -14.78
N GLU A 9 8.41 -27.32 -13.59
CA GLU A 9 7.79 -26.88 -12.34
C GLU A 9 7.88 -25.35 -12.26
N GLU A 10 6.74 -24.68 -12.29
CA GLU A 10 6.66 -23.24 -12.09
C GLU A 10 7.17 -22.89 -10.68
N PRO A 11 8.07 -21.91 -10.53
CA PRO A 11 8.58 -21.53 -9.22
C PRO A 11 7.45 -20.96 -8.37
N VAL A 12 7.11 -21.66 -7.28
CA VAL A 12 6.17 -21.16 -6.27
C VAL A 12 6.79 -19.93 -5.61
N LEU A 13 6.28 -18.75 -5.95
CA LEU A 13 6.64 -17.49 -5.31
C LEU A 13 6.18 -17.53 -3.84
N VAL A 14 7.12 -17.85 -2.94
CA VAL A 14 6.91 -17.70 -1.50
C VAL A 14 6.93 -16.20 -1.19
N THR A 15 5.77 -15.55 -1.26
CA THR A 15 5.62 -14.17 -0.81
C THR A 15 5.62 -14.17 0.71
N ARG A 16 6.70 -13.70 1.33
CA ARG A 16 6.68 -13.41 2.76
C ARG A 16 5.61 -12.35 3.02
N PRO A 17 4.86 -12.43 4.13
CA PRO A 17 3.94 -11.37 4.50
C PRO A 17 4.72 -10.07 4.62
N GLU A 18 4.33 -9.07 3.85
CA GLU A 18 4.86 -7.73 4.00
C GLU A 18 4.42 -7.18 5.37
N VAL A 19 5.38 -6.74 6.17
CA VAL A 19 5.13 -6.21 7.51
C VAL A 19 4.84 -4.72 7.38
N ASP A 20 3.70 -4.29 7.89
CA ASP A 20 3.31 -2.88 7.93
C ASP A 20 4.16 -2.13 8.97
N CYS A 21 4.53 -0.89 8.65
CA CYS A 21 5.21 0.00 9.59
C CYS A 21 4.18 0.67 10.51
N ASP A 22 4.41 0.65 11.82
CA ASP A 22 3.49 1.20 12.83
C ASP A 22 3.26 2.71 12.63
N ASP A 23 4.31 3.47 12.35
CA ASP A 23 4.21 4.92 12.10
C ASP A 23 3.40 5.22 10.83
N ALA A 24 3.60 4.42 9.78
CA ALA A 24 2.83 4.56 8.54
C ALA A 24 1.36 4.18 8.78
N ALA A 25 1.08 3.18 9.62
CA ALA A 25 -0.27 2.80 10.00
C ALA A 25 -0.97 3.92 10.79
N MET A 26 -0.26 4.58 11.70
CA MET A 26 -0.77 5.73 12.46
C MET A 26 -1.11 6.91 11.53
N ASN A 27 -0.23 7.26 10.59
CA ASN A 27 -0.50 8.32 9.61
C ASN A 27 -1.72 8.00 8.73
N LEU A 28 -1.85 6.75 8.27
CA LEU A 28 -3.02 6.31 7.50
C LEU A 28 -4.32 6.39 8.33
N GLN A 29 -4.26 6.04 9.62
CA GLN A 29 -5.41 6.14 10.51
C GLN A 29 -5.84 7.60 10.72
N LEU A 30 -4.88 8.52 10.90
CA LEU A 30 -5.16 9.95 11.00
C LEU A 30 -5.80 10.48 9.70
N ALA A 31 -5.26 10.10 8.54
CA ALA A 31 -5.83 10.48 7.25
C ALA A 31 -7.29 10.02 7.11
N ASP A 32 -7.64 8.80 7.53
CA ASP A 32 -9.03 8.34 7.48
C ASP A 32 -9.96 9.14 8.40
N GLN A 33 -9.49 9.55 9.59
CA GLN A 33 -10.29 10.37 10.50
C GLN A 33 -10.54 11.77 9.92
N LEU A 34 -9.53 12.36 9.29
CA LEU A 34 -9.63 13.65 8.62
C LEU A 34 -10.59 13.61 7.43
N LEU A 35 -10.59 12.48 6.70
CA LEU A 35 -11.51 12.25 5.60
C LEU A 35 -12.97 12.30 6.07
N VAL A 36 -13.28 11.76 7.25
CA VAL A 36 -14.63 11.75 7.83
C VAL A 36 -15.12 13.17 8.15
N VAL A 37 -14.24 14.03 8.69
CA VAL A 37 -14.58 15.41 9.05
C VAL A 37 -14.48 16.38 7.87
N GLY A 38 -14.02 15.92 6.71
CA GLY A 38 -13.90 16.71 5.49
C GLY A 38 -12.66 17.60 5.43
N ASP A 39 -11.65 17.31 6.25
CA ASP A 39 -10.35 17.98 6.19
C ASP A 39 -9.46 17.31 5.14
N PHE A 40 -9.67 17.67 3.87
CA PHE A 40 -8.97 17.05 2.74
C PHE A 40 -7.49 17.47 2.63
N GLU A 41 -7.15 18.67 3.10
CA GLU A 41 -5.76 19.12 3.15
C GLU A 41 -4.96 18.24 4.10
N GLY A 42 -5.49 17.99 5.30
CA GLY A 42 -4.91 17.06 6.25
C GLY A 42 -4.84 15.62 5.73
N VAL A 43 -5.88 15.12 5.05
CA VAL A 43 -5.84 13.80 4.38
C VAL A 43 -4.64 13.71 3.44
N ALA A 44 -4.45 14.74 2.59
CA ALA A 44 -3.38 14.76 1.62
C ALA A 44 -2.00 14.84 2.27
N GLU A 45 -1.86 15.59 3.37
CA GLU A 45 -0.61 15.71 4.13
C GLU A 45 -0.18 14.36 4.70
N TYR A 46 -1.05 13.71 5.48
CA TYR A 46 -0.71 12.42 6.10
C TYR A 46 -0.53 11.30 5.07
N ALA A 47 -1.27 11.32 3.96
CA ALA A 47 -1.05 10.36 2.88
C ALA A 47 0.31 10.57 2.20
N LYS A 48 0.76 11.82 1.99
CA LYS A 48 2.09 12.12 1.43
C LYS A 48 3.21 11.67 2.35
N LEU A 49 3.07 11.89 3.67
CA LEU A 49 4.05 11.40 4.65
C LEU A 49 4.28 9.89 4.52
N VAL A 50 3.21 9.10 4.37
CA VAL A 50 3.32 7.64 4.17
C VAL A 50 4.07 7.27 2.89
N LEU A 51 3.92 8.05 1.82
CA LEU A 51 4.61 7.82 0.55
C LEU A 51 6.11 8.17 0.62
N GLU A 52 6.48 9.11 1.49
CA GLU A 52 7.87 9.51 1.73
C GLU A 52 8.60 8.56 2.69
N MET A 53 7.88 7.67 3.39
CA MET A 53 8.47 6.70 4.31
C MET A 53 9.06 5.50 3.57
N ASP A 54 10.38 5.30 3.69
CA ASP A 54 11.08 4.12 3.17
C ASP A 54 10.60 2.82 3.85
N THR A 55 10.15 2.92 5.10
CA THR A 55 9.67 1.81 5.92
C THR A 55 8.22 1.42 5.68
N ALA A 56 7.44 2.25 4.96
CA ALA A 56 6.07 1.90 4.64
C ALA A 56 6.03 0.64 3.76
N SER A 57 5.07 -0.24 4.02
CA SER A 57 4.81 -1.37 3.12
C SER A 57 4.21 -0.89 1.78
N VAL A 58 4.34 -1.68 0.73
CA VAL A 58 3.66 -1.47 -0.55
C VAL A 58 2.17 -1.32 -0.32
N ARG A 59 1.57 -2.16 0.53
CA ARG A 59 0.15 -2.03 0.91
C ARG A 59 -0.20 -0.68 1.53
N GLN A 60 0.64 -0.16 2.41
CA GLN A 60 0.44 1.15 3.05
C GLN A 60 0.59 2.29 2.03
N ARG A 61 1.59 2.21 1.14
CA ARG A 61 1.76 3.17 0.04
C ARG A 61 0.57 3.15 -0.94
N ASP A 62 0.06 1.97 -1.28
CA ASP A 62 -1.12 1.83 -2.14
C ASP A 62 -2.34 2.48 -1.48
N ARG A 63 -2.55 2.27 -0.18
CA ARG A 63 -3.64 2.92 0.57
C ARG A 63 -3.50 4.43 0.57
N ALA A 64 -2.30 4.96 0.78
CA ALA A 64 -2.04 6.41 0.71
C ALA A 64 -2.36 6.98 -0.69
N GLN A 65 -2.00 6.27 -1.76
CA GLN A 65 -2.35 6.69 -3.13
C GLN A 65 -3.87 6.70 -3.36
N ILE A 66 -4.60 5.73 -2.81
CA ILE A 66 -6.07 5.69 -2.89
C ILE A 66 -6.68 6.91 -2.19
N LEU A 67 -6.17 7.29 -1.02
CA LEU A 67 -6.64 8.48 -0.29
C LEU A 67 -6.43 9.76 -1.12
N LEU A 68 -5.25 9.94 -1.72
CA LEU A 68 -4.96 11.09 -2.59
C LEU A 68 -5.86 11.14 -3.83
N ARG A 69 -6.14 10.00 -4.47
CA ARG A 69 -7.04 9.98 -5.64
C ARG A 69 -8.48 10.35 -5.26
N ARG A 70 -8.93 9.99 -4.06
CA ARG A 70 -10.27 10.34 -3.56
C ARG A 70 -10.41 11.84 -3.30
N GLU A 71 -9.33 12.50 -2.90
CA GLU A 71 -9.27 13.95 -2.80
C GLU A 71 -9.37 14.60 -4.18
N MET A 72 -8.57 14.14 -5.16
CA MET A 72 -8.55 14.70 -6.52
C MET A 72 -9.82 14.46 -7.33
N ALA A 73 -10.64 13.47 -6.96
CA ALA A 73 -11.88 13.14 -7.64
C ALA A 73 -13.09 13.98 -7.16
N ARG A 74 -12.85 14.94 -6.27
CA ARG A 74 -13.85 15.89 -5.76
C ARG A 74 -13.79 17.22 -6.50
#